data_AF-A0A842SI60-F1
#
_entry.id   AF-A0A842SI60-F1
#
_cell.length_a   1.000
_cell.length_b   1.000
_cell.length_c   1.000
_cell.angle_alpha   90.00
_cell.angle_beta   90.00
_cell.angle_gamma   90.00
#
_symmetry.space_group_name_H-M   'P 1'
#
loop_
_entity.id
_entity.type
_entity.pdbx_description
1 polymer ?
#
loop_
_entity_poly.entity_id
_entity_poly.type
_entity_poly.pdbx_seq_one_letter_code
_entity_poly.pdbx_strand_id
1 'polypeptide(L)'
;MKITKQTPKKEIIRLADNCRKCGHCCSYGGCYVLEDEAENISSALSIEKQEFAEKYLEEIDFLNKKVYKTKIISKDLPFGKCIFLDEKRCMVQNVKPLHCRIGTCSEHGQATLEWFFLNHILDLDDPESIRQWAVRLENTDTIPGGRLHELVPDKKRLNNILNYEIVKKERDWDEVIGLKVIKENG
;
A
#
# COMPACT_ATOMS: atom_id res chain seq x y z
N MET A 1 -10.25 -20.84 7.05
CA MET A 1 -9.48 -21.10 5.81
C MET A 1 -8.09 -20.50 5.97
N LYS A 2 -7.02 -21.13 5.46
CA LYS A 2 -5.67 -20.56 5.53
C LYS A 2 -5.42 -19.66 4.32
N ILE A 3 -5.31 -18.35 4.52
CA ILE A 3 -4.96 -17.39 3.47
C ILE A 3 -3.46 -17.52 3.17
N THR A 4 -3.09 -17.51 1.89
CA THR A 4 -1.71 -17.56 1.39
C THR A 4 -1.51 -16.50 0.31
N LYS A 5 -0.26 -16.14 -0.03
CA LYS A 5 0.04 -15.20 -1.13
C LYS A 5 -0.67 -15.58 -2.44
N GLN A 6 -0.81 -16.87 -2.72
CA GLN A 6 -1.42 -17.40 -3.95
C GLN A 6 -2.95 -17.50 -3.88
N THR A 7 -3.58 -17.14 -2.76
CA THR A 7 -5.04 -17.16 -2.65
C THR A 7 -5.64 -16.21 -3.70
N PRO A 8 -6.60 -16.65 -4.53
CA PRO A 8 -7.17 -15.80 -5.58
C PRO A 8 -7.84 -14.55 -5.01
N LYS A 9 -7.68 -13.40 -5.69
CA LYS A 9 -8.32 -12.12 -5.31
C LYS A 9 -9.82 -12.25 -5.01
N LYS A 10 -10.54 -13.07 -5.80
CA LYS A 10 -11.97 -13.33 -5.60
C LYS A 10 -12.28 -13.98 -4.25
N GLU A 11 -11.46 -14.91 -3.81
CA GLU A 11 -11.61 -15.55 -2.49
C GLU A 11 -11.25 -14.58 -1.37
N ILE A 12 -10.19 -13.77 -1.53
CA ILE A 12 -9.84 -12.71 -0.57
C ILE A 12 -11.02 -11.74 -0.36
N ILE A 13 -11.69 -11.34 -1.44
CA ILE A 13 -12.87 -10.47 -1.36
C ILE A 13 -14.03 -11.16 -0.64
N ARG A 14 -14.21 -12.47 -0.80
CA ARG A 14 -15.27 -13.23 -0.11
C ARG A 14 -15.03 -13.37 1.39
N LEU A 15 -13.78 -13.41 1.82
CA LEU A 15 -13.40 -13.46 3.23
C LEU A 15 -13.55 -12.13 3.95
N ALA A 16 -13.67 -11.04 3.19
CA ALA A 16 -13.83 -9.72 3.76
C ALA A 16 -15.28 -9.50 4.21
N ASP A 17 -15.46 -9.00 5.42
CA ASP A 17 -16.79 -8.61 5.89
C ASP A 17 -17.30 -7.39 5.13
N ASN A 18 -18.61 -7.37 4.91
CA ASN A 18 -19.27 -6.21 4.33
C ASN A 18 -19.11 -5.00 5.24
N CYS A 19 -18.70 -3.86 4.65
CA CYS A 19 -18.57 -2.61 5.38
C CYS A 19 -19.92 -2.22 5.99
N ARG A 20 -19.98 -2.14 7.33
CA ARG A 20 -21.18 -1.77 8.09
C ARG A 20 -21.54 -0.28 8.02
N LYS A 21 -20.78 0.53 7.28
CA LYS A 21 -20.94 2.00 7.19
C LYS A 21 -20.98 2.68 8.57
N CYS A 22 -20.23 2.14 9.53
CA CYS A 22 -20.18 2.64 10.91
C CYS A 22 -19.22 3.82 11.10
N GLY A 23 -18.41 4.14 10.09
CA GLY A 23 -17.36 5.17 10.13
C GLY A 23 -16.08 4.76 10.85
N HIS A 24 -16.05 3.67 11.62
CA HIS A 24 -14.92 3.31 12.48
C HIS A 24 -13.58 3.22 11.75
N CYS A 25 -13.43 2.34 10.74
CA CYS A 25 -12.18 2.20 9.99
C CYS A 25 -11.73 3.51 9.33
N CYS A 26 -12.69 4.31 8.83
CA CYS A 26 -12.41 5.56 8.14
C CYS A 26 -12.05 6.71 9.09
N SER A 27 -12.33 6.59 10.39
CA SER A 27 -12.01 7.62 11.39
C SER A 27 -10.55 7.57 11.86
N TYR A 28 -9.84 6.48 11.62
CA TYR A 28 -8.50 6.23 12.17
C TYR A 28 -7.41 6.03 11.11
N GLY A 29 -7.73 6.20 9.83
CA GLY A 29 -6.72 6.09 8.78
C GLY A 29 -7.26 6.22 7.36
N GLY A 30 -6.32 6.33 6.44
CA GLY A 30 -6.55 6.21 5.00
C GLY A 30 -6.30 4.79 4.48
N CYS A 31 -6.54 4.58 3.20
CA CYS A 31 -6.25 3.32 2.52
C CYS A 31 -5.31 3.53 1.34
N TYR A 32 -4.66 2.45 0.90
CA TYR A 32 -3.91 2.45 -0.35
C TYR A 32 -4.87 2.41 -1.54
N VAL A 33 -4.51 3.14 -2.59
CA VAL A 33 -5.25 3.23 -3.85
C VAL A 33 -4.35 2.71 -4.96
N LEU A 34 -4.81 1.69 -5.68
CA LEU A 34 -4.12 1.19 -6.86
C LEU A 34 -4.36 2.12 -8.06
N GLU A 35 -3.47 2.10 -9.04
CA GLU A 35 -3.54 3.01 -10.19
C GLU A 35 -4.83 2.84 -11.01
N ASP A 36 -5.28 1.60 -11.19
CA ASP A 36 -6.54 1.26 -11.86
C ASP A 36 -7.77 1.67 -11.02
N GLU A 37 -7.62 1.77 -9.70
CA GLU A 37 -8.68 2.23 -8.81
C GLU A 37 -8.82 3.75 -8.81
N ALA A 38 -7.73 4.50 -9.02
CA ALA A 38 -7.77 5.96 -9.08
C ALA A 38 -8.69 6.46 -10.20
N GLU A 39 -8.63 5.85 -11.39
CA GLU A 39 -9.49 6.16 -12.55
C GLU A 39 -10.98 5.96 -12.24
N ASN A 40 -11.30 4.85 -11.58
CA ASN A 40 -12.68 4.51 -11.24
C ASN A 40 -13.25 5.49 -10.20
N ILE A 41 -12.42 5.94 -9.26
CA ILE A 41 -12.84 6.85 -8.21
C ILE A 41 -12.99 8.28 -8.74
N SER A 42 -12.05 8.77 -9.55
CA SER A 42 -12.15 10.10 -10.18
C SER A 42 -13.39 10.20 -11.06
N SER A 43 -13.66 9.17 -11.86
CA SER A 43 -14.88 9.08 -12.69
C SER A 43 -16.15 9.13 -11.84
N ALA A 44 -16.22 8.40 -10.73
CA ALA A 44 -17.37 8.40 -9.83
C ALA A 44 -17.59 9.75 -9.12
N LEU A 45 -16.53 10.54 -8.96
CA LEU A 45 -16.57 11.89 -8.40
C LEU A 45 -16.78 12.97 -9.46
N SER A 46 -16.81 12.60 -10.75
CA SER A 46 -16.94 13.53 -11.89
C SER A 46 -15.83 14.59 -11.92
N ILE A 47 -14.59 14.18 -11.63
CA ILE A 47 -13.39 15.03 -11.70
C ILE A 47 -12.29 14.33 -12.51
N GLU A 48 -11.35 15.12 -13.01
CA GLU A 48 -10.18 14.60 -13.72
C GLU A 48 -9.28 13.76 -12.80
N LYS A 49 -8.61 12.74 -13.35
CA LYS A 49 -7.71 11.86 -12.57
C LYS A 49 -6.60 12.65 -11.88
N GLN A 50 -6.02 13.63 -12.57
CA GLN A 50 -4.96 14.47 -12.00
C GLN A 50 -5.49 15.28 -10.81
N GLU A 51 -6.64 15.93 -10.97
CA GLU A 51 -7.31 16.66 -9.89
C GLU A 51 -7.64 15.74 -8.71
N PHE A 52 -8.09 14.51 -8.98
CA PHE A 52 -8.34 13.51 -7.95
C PHE A 52 -7.07 13.17 -7.15
N ALA A 53 -5.96 12.91 -7.84
CA ALA A 53 -4.69 12.59 -7.19
C ALA A 53 -4.23 13.74 -6.30
N GLU A 54 -4.24 14.97 -6.81
CA GLU A 54 -3.82 16.17 -6.08
C GLU A 54 -4.71 16.46 -4.86
N LYS A 55 -6.03 16.32 -5.00
CA LYS A 55 -6.98 16.64 -3.91
C LYS A 55 -7.08 15.53 -2.86
N TYR A 56 -7.08 14.27 -3.28
CA TYR A 56 -7.48 13.16 -2.41
C TYR A 56 -6.37 12.17 -2.06
N LEU A 57 -5.24 12.18 -2.77
CA LEU A 57 -4.16 11.22 -2.54
C LEU A 57 -2.92 11.89 -1.94
N GLU A 58 -2.22 11.14 -1.10
CA GLU A 58 -0.85 11.42 -0.66
C GLU A 58 0.06 10.35 -1.27
N GLU A 59 1.17 10.77 -1.85
CA GLU A 59 2.23 9.85 -2.26
C GLU A 59 3.12 9.56 -1.06
N ILE A 60 3.41 8.28 -0.82
CA ILE A 60 4.34 7.86 0.22
C ILE A 60 5.33 6.82 -0.34
N ASP A 61 6.49 6.72 0.29
CA ASP A 61 7.42 5.60 0.09
C ASP A 61 7.04 4.46 1.06
N PHE A 62 6.74 3.27 0.51
CA PHE A 62 6.50 2.08 1.31
C PHE A 62 7.04 0.84 0.61
N LEU A 63 7.87 0.04 1.30
CA LEU A 63 8.61 -1.10 0.73
C LEU A 63 9.40 -0.70 -0.53
N ASN A 64 10.11 0.43 -0.44
CA ASN A 64 10.87 1.07 -1.52
C ASN A 64 10.07 1.38 -2.80
N LYS A 65 8.75 1.42 -2.71
CA LYS A 65 7.84 1.74 -3.81
C LYS A 65 7.07 3.02 -3.51
N LYS A 66 6.98 3.91 -4.51
CA LYS A 66 6.04 5.04 -4.48
C LYS A 66 4.62 4.49 -4.60
N VAL A 67 3.80 4.78 -3.60
CA VAL A 67 2.42 4.31 -3.53
C VAL A 67 1.51 5.44 -3.08
N TYR A 68 0.24 5.38 -3.49
CA TYR A 68 -0.73 6.39 -3.14
C TYR A 68 -1.64 5.91 -2.01
N LYS A 69 -1.82 6.76 -1.01
CA LYS A 69 -2.84 6.59 0.03
C LYS A 69 -3.87 7.71 -0.04
N THR A 70 -5.07 7.46 0.45
CA THR A 70 -6.04 8.54 0.63
C THR A 70 -5.57 9.48 1.73
N LYS A 71 -5.62 10.79 1.50
CA LYS A 71 -5.28 11.80 2.51
C LYS A 71 -6.07 11.61 3.80
N ILE A 72 -5.41 11.93 4.89
CA ILE A 72 -5.96 11.90 6.23
C ILE A 72 -6.13 13.34 6.72
N ILE A 73 -7.35 13.69 7.15
CA ILE A 73 -7.64 14.93 7.85
C ILE A 73 -7.34 14.70 9.33
N SER A 74 -6.18 15.18 9.79
CA SER A 74 -5.81 15.19 11.20
C SER A 74 -5.68 16.63 11.70
N LYS A 75 -6.24 16.91 12.89
CA LYS A 75 -6.06 18.16 13.62
C LYS A 75 -5.12 17.90 14.79
N ASP A 76 -3.83 17.75 14.48
CA ASP A 76 -2.75 17.56 15.47
C ASP A 76 -2.76 16.22 16.23
N LEU A 77 -3.41 15.18 15.68
CA LEU A 77 -3.46 13.84 16.25
C LEU A 77 -2.61 12.84 15.46
N PRO A 78 -2.07 11.78 16.09
CA PRO A 78 -1.28 10.75 15.41
C PRO A 78 -2.11 9.95 14.38
N PHE A 79 -3.43 9.98 14.50
CA PHE A 79 -4.37 9.39 13.57
C PHE A 79 -5.41 10.43 13.14
N GLY A 80 -6.04 10.22 12.00
CA GLY A 80 -7.08 11.12 11.54
C GLY A 80 -8.11 10.45 10.64
N LYS A 81 -9.05 11.27 10.23
CA LYS A 81 -10.20 10.88 9.44
C LYS A 81 -9.81 10.80 7.96
N CYS A 82 -10.13 9.70 7.28
CA CYS A 82 -10.01 9.60 5.82
C CYS A 82 -10.78 10.75 5.15
N ILE A 83 -10.17 11.37 4.13
CA ILE A 83 -10.78 12.48 3.38
C ILE A 83 -12.15 12.15 2.77
N PHE A 84 -12.44 10.88 2.48
CA PHE A 84 -13.74 10.43 1.95
C PHE A 84 -14.79 10.14 3.02
N LEU A 85 -14.48 10.27 4.31
CA LEU A 85 -15.49 10.10 5.35
C LEU A 85 -16.30 11.40 5.45
N ASP A 86 -17.61 11.31 5.28
CA ASP A 86 -18.54 12.42 5.45
C ASP A 86 -19.76 11.95 6.24
N GLU A 87 -20.08 12.64 7.34
CA GLU A 87 -21.17 12.25 8.26
C GLU A 87 -21.26 10.74 8.58
N LYS A 88 -20.09 10.08 8.79
CA LYS A 88 -19.91 8.63 9.01
C LYS A 88 -20.10 7.73 7.79
N ARG A 89 -20.34 8.29 6.60
CA ARG A 89 -20.48 7.58 5.32
C ARG A 89 -19.23 7.77 4.46
N CYS A 90 -18.85 6.73 3.73
CA CYS A 90 -17.79 6.83 2.73
C CYS A 90 -18.39 7.39 1.44
N MET A 91 -17.88 8.53 0.96
CA MET A 91 -18.34 9.17 -0.28
C MET A 91 -18.11 8.28 -1.51
N VAL A 92 -17.06 7.45 -1.48
CA VAL A 92 -16.65 6.57 -2.58
C VAL A 92 -17.04 5.11 -2.34
N GLN A 93 -18.09 4.87 -1.54
CA GLN A 93 -18.48 3.53 -1.08
C GLN A 93 -18.68 2.52 -2.22
N ASN A 94 -19.24 2.93 -3.36
CA ASN A 94 -19.53 2.04 -4.48
C ASN A 94 -18.28 1.68 -5.30
N VAL A 95 -17.26 2.53 -5.25
CA VAL A 95 -15.97 2.37 -5.95
C VAL A 95 -14.82 2.26 -4.96
N LYS A 96 -15.08 1.73 -3.76
CA LYS A 96 -14.09 1.69 -2.68
C LYS A 96 -12.83 0.92 -3.10
N PRO A 97 -11.63 1.43 -2.77
CA PRO A 97 -10.36 0.73 -3.04
C PRO A 97 -10.34 -0.70 -2.49
N LEU A 98 -9.59 -1.58 -3.14
CA LEU A 98 -9.42 -2.98 -2.76
C LEU A 98 -8.91 -3.11 -1.33
N HIS A 99 -7.95 -2.26 -0.95
CA HIS A 99 -7.44 -2.19 0.42
C HIS A 99 -8.56 -1.96 1.44
N CYS A 100 -9.47 -1.01 1.18
CA CYS A 100 -10.69 -0.80 1.99
C CYS A 100 -11.67 -1.96 1.93
N ARG A 101 -11.74 -2.67 0.80
CA ARG A 101 -12.65 -3.81 0.64
C ARG A 101 -12.28 -4.97 1.53
N ILE A 102 -10.99 -5.24 1.65
CA ILE A 102 -10.47 -6.47 2.27
C ILE A 102 -9.95 -6.24 3.69
N GLY A 103 -9.59 -5.00 4.04
CA GLY A 103 -9.16 -4.60 5.39
C GLY A 103 -10.32 -4.19 6.31
N THR A 104 -11.55 -4.66 6.05
CA THR A 104 -12.69 -4.41 6.94
C THR A 104 -12.55 -5.17 8.26
N CYS A 105 -13.36 -4.81 9.28
CA CYS A 105 -13.42 -5.48 10.58
C CYS A 105 -13.94 -6.93 10.47
N SER A 106 -13.12 -7.82 9.90
CA SER A 106 -13.33 -9.26 9.82
C SER A 106 -12.23 -9.98 10.60
N GLU A 107 -12.48 -11.23 10.98
CA GLU A 107 -11.47 -12.09 11.60
C GLU A 107 -10.24 -12.34 10.69
N HIS A 108 -10.38 -12.07 9.39
CA HIS A 108 -9.33 -12.25 8.39
C HIS A 108 -8.62 -10.95 7.99
N GLY A 109 -9.02 -9.80 8.55
CA GLY A 109 -8.58 -8.48 8.09
C GLY A 109 -7.06 -8.29 8.05
N GLN A 110 -6.33 -8.79 9.04
CA GLN A 110 -4.86 -8.72 9.03
C GLN A 110 -4.25 -9.56 7.89
N ALA A 111 -4.72 -10.79 7.71
CA ALA A 111 -4.19 -11.71 6.71
C ALA A 111 -4.53 -11.27 5.27
N THR A 112 -5.70 -10.67 5.04
CA THR A 112 -6.09 -10.12 3.74
C THR A 112 -5.31 -8.84 3.40
N LEU A 113 -4.99 -8.00 4.40
CA LEU A 113 -4.10 -6.85 4.21
C LEU A 113 -2.65 -7.28 3.93
N GLU A 114 -2.16 -8.32 4.62
CA GLU A 114 -0.85 -8.89 4.32
C GLU A 114 -0.79 -9.46 2.89
N TRP A 115 -1.87 -10.14 2.46
CA TRP A 115 -2.03 -10.58 1.06
C TRP A 115 -1.97 -9.41 0.08
N PHE A 116 -2.57 -8.26 0.43
CA PHE A 116 -2.52 -7.06 -0.41
C PHE A 116 -1.11 -6.54 -0.58
N PHE A 117 -0.35 -6.42 0.52
CA PHE A 117 1.03 -5.94 0.46
C PHE A 117 1.91 -6.86 -0.39
N LEU A 118 1.80 -8.18 -0.18
CA LEU A 118 2.56 -9.18 -0.92
C LEU A 118 2.25 -9.24 -2.43
N ASN A 119 1.05 -8.85 -2.84
CA ASN A 119 0.61 -8.96 -4.24
C ASN A 119 0.56 -7.64 -5.01
N HIS A 120 0.53 -6.50 -4.31
CA HIS A 120 0.35 -5.19 -4.96
C HIS A 120 1.46 -4.19 -4.64
N ILE A 121 2.16 -4.35 -3.51
CA ILE A 121 3.13 -3.37 -3.03
C ILE A 121 4.56 -3.90 -3.10
N LEU A 122 4.82 -5.08 -2.53
CA LEU A 122 6.14 -5.70 -2.51
C LEU A 122 6.64 -5.96 -3.94
N ASP A 123 7.83 -5.47 -4.24
CA ASP A 123 8.52 -5.68 -5.52
C ASP A 123 9.63 -6.74 -5.34
N LEU A 124 9.48 -7.90 -5.97
CA LEU A 124 10.44 -9.01 -5.85
C LEU A 124 11.67 -8.86 -6.76
N ASP A 125 11.63 -7.89 -7.67
CA ASP A 125 12.75 -7.55 -8.55
C ASP A 125 13.60 -6.42 -7.95
N ASP A 126 13.12 -5.78 -6.87
CA ASP A 126 13.84 -4.75 -6.13
C ASP A 126 14.47 -5.30 -4.82
N PRO A 127 15.80 -5.43 -4.73
CA PRO A 127 16.51 -5.88 -3.53
C PRO A 127 16.17 -5.06 -2.28
N GLU A 128 15.93 -3.76 -2.44
CA GLU A 128 15.62 -2.89 -1.30
C GLU A 128 14.19 -3.13 -0.77
N SER A 129 13.22 -3.33 -1.66
CA SER A 129 11.88 -3.77 -1.28
C SER A 129 11.90 -5.08 -0.47
N ILE A 130 12.72 -6.05 -0.89
CA ILE A 130 12.92 -7.33 -0.17
C ILE A 130 13.58 -7.10 1.21
N ARG A 131 14.58 -6.22 1.32
CA ARG A 131 15.21 -5.89 2.61
C ARG A 131 14.23 -5.21 3.56
N GLN A 132 13.44 -4.25 3.10
CA GLN A 132 12.42 -3.60 3.94
C GLN A 132 11.34 -4.60 4.38
N TRP A 133 11.00 -5.57 3.53
CA TRP A 133 10.14 -6.68 3.92
C TRP A 133 10.79 -7.56 4.99
N ALA A 134 12.09 -7.86 4.88
CA ALA A 134 12.82 -8.61 5.90
C ALA A 134 12.76 -7.93 7.27
N VAL A 135 13.00 -6.62 7.33
CA VAL A 135 12.89 -5.83 8.58
C VAL A 135 11.47 -5.90 9.17
N ARG A 136 10.43 -5.83 8.32
CA ARG A 136 9.04 -5.98 8.78
C ARG A 136 8.80 -7.34 9.44
N LEU A 137 9.37 -8.41 8.88
CA LEU A 137 9.22 -9.77 9.40
C LEU A 137 9.94 -10.01 10.74
N GLU A 138 10.85 -9.13 11.17
CA GLU A 138 11.49 -9.23 12.49
C GLU A 138 10.47 -9.08 13.64
N ASN A 139 9.39 -8.33 13.39
CA ASN A 139 8.41 -7.97 14.43
C ASN A 139 7.00 -8.52 14.15
N THR A 140 6.78 -9.19 13.02
CA THR A 140 5.43 -9.61 12.61
C THR A 140 5.49 -10.88 11.76
N ASP A 141 4.64 -11.85 12.10
CA ASP A 141 4.42 -13.02 11.26
C ASP A 141 3.65 -12.66 9.98
N THR A 142 3.93 -13.40 8.92
CA THR A 142 3.28 -13.24 7.61
C THR A 142 2.48 -14.48 7.23
N ILE A 143 1.61 -14.33 6.24
CA ILE A 143 0.87 -15.46 5.65
C ILE A 143 1.81 -16.38 4.86
N PRO A 144 1.49 -17.68 4.68
CA PRO A 144 2.28 -18.57 3.81
C PRO A 144 2.47 -17.99 2.41
N GLY A 145 3.68 -18.16 1.88
CA GLY A 145 4.14 -17.52 0.65
C GLY A 145 4.68 -16.10 0.86
N GLY A 146 4.67 -15.58 2.08
CA GLY A 146 5.23 -14.27 2.45
C GLY A 146 6.60 -14.31 3.11
N ARG A 147 7.12 -15.51 3.45
CA ARG A 147 8.46 -15.62 4.07
C ARG A 147 9.55 -15.40 3.02
N LEU A 148 10.70 -14.85 3.45
CA LEU A 148 11.79 -14.49 2.52
C LEU A 148 12.24 -15.65 1.62
N HIS A 149 12.35 -16.86 2.15
CA HIS A 149 12.75 -18.05 1.37
C HIS A 149 11.64 -18.57 0.44
N GLU A 150 10.38 -18.21 0.69
CA GLU A 150 9.27 -18.51 -0.23
C GLU A 150 9.19 -17.46 -1.35
N LEU A 151 9.52 -16.20 -1.03
CA LEU A 151 9.54 -15.06 -1.97
C LEU A 151 10.79 -15.07 -2.87
N VAL A 152 11.94 -15.46 -2.33
CA VAL A 152 13.22 -15.60 -3.04
C VAL A 152 13.78 -17.00 -2.75
N PRO A 153 13.37 -18.03 -3.54
CA PRO A 153 13.78 -19.41 -3.32
C PRO A 153 15.28 -19.67 -3.53
N ASP A 154 15.94 -18.89 -4.38
CA ASP A 154 17.39 -18.94 -4.55
C ASP A 154 18.08 -18.37 -3.30
N LYS A 155 18.61 -19.27 -2.47
CA LYS A 155 19.30 -18.95 -1.22
C LYS A 155 20.51 -18.05 -1.43
N LYS A 156 21.26 -18.23 -2.52
CA LYS A 156 22.44 -17.40 -2.81
C LYS A 156 21.99 -15.99 -3.15
N ARG A 157 21.00 -15.85 -4.04
CA ARG A 157 20.41 -14.53 -4.35
C ARG A 157 19.87 -13.85 -3.10
N LEU A 158 19.10 -14.56 -2.27
CA LEU A 158 18.54 -14.00 -1.04
C LEU A 158 19.64 -13.53 -0.09
N ASN A 159 20.67 -14.35 0.14
CA ASN A 159 21.81 -13.96 0.98
C ASN A 159 22.52 -12.71 0.45
N ASN A 160 22.73 -12.63 -0.86
CA ASN A 160 23.37 -11.49 -1.49
C ASN A 160 22.52 -10.21 -1.40
N ILE A 161 21.19 -10.32 -1.46
CA ILE A 161 20.27 -9.19 -1.23
C ILE A 161 20.36 -8.69 0.21
N LEU A 162 20.31 -9.60 1.19
CA LEU A 162 20.30 -9.26 2.62
C LEU A 162 21.64 -8.70 3.10
N ASN A 163 22.76 -9.12 2.51
CA ASN A 163 24.10 -8.62 2.83
C ASN A 163 24.53 -7.42 1.95
N TYR A 164 23.59 -6.78 1.25
CA TYR A 164 23.86 -5.60 0.39
C TYR A 164 24.84 -5.85 -0.77
N GLU A 165 25.09 -7.10 -1.15
CA GLU A 165 25.90 -7.43 -2.34
C GLU A 165 25.14 -7.18 -3.65
N ILE A 166 23.81 -7.17 -3.59
CA ILE A 166 22.94 -6.76 -4.69
C ILE A 166 22.22 -5.48 -4.27
N VAL A 167 22.59 -4.39 -4.93
CA VAL A 167 21.94 -3.07 -4.82
C VAL A 167 21.45 -2.66 -6.20
N LYS A 168 20.20 -2.23 -6.28
CA LYS A 168 19.72 -1.50 -7.47
C LYS A 168 20.50 -0.18 -7.50
N LYS A 169 21.03 0.20 -8.67
CA LYS A 169 21.86 1.41 -8.88
C LYS A 169 21.29 2.59 -8.07
N GLU A 170 22.19 3.34 -7.43
CA GLU A 170 21.89 4.46 -6.53
C GLU A 170 20.70 5.29 -7.02
N ARG A 171 19.77 5.60 -6.10
CA ARG A 171 18.87 6.75 -6.27
C ARG A 171 19.78 7.95 -6.59
N ASP A 172 19.47 8.64 -7.67
CA ASP A 172 20.15 9.89 -7.98
C ASP A 172 19.80 10.89 -6.86
N TRP A 173 20.68 10.99 -5.87
CA TRP A 173 20.48 11.87 -4.73
C TRP A 173 20.37 13.33 -5.15
N ASP A 174 21.02 13.73 -6.25
CA ASP A 174 20.92 15.08 -6.82
C ASP A 174 19.50 15.35 -7.36
N GLU A 175 18.81 14.33 -7.87
CA GLU A 175 17.39 14.40 -8.27
C GLU A 175 16.46 14.41 -7.04
N VAL A 176 16.69 13.51 -6.08
CA VAL A 176 15.85 13.37 -4.87
C VAL A 176 15.89 14.59 -3.97
N ILE A 177 17.04 15.26 -3.85
CA ILE A 177 17.21 16.46 -3.01
C ILE A 177 17.20 17.77 -3.82
N GLY A 178 16.90 17.70 -5.13
CA GLY A 178 16.71 18.87 -6.00
C GLY A 178 17.99 19.63 -6.38
N LEU A 179 19.18 19.09 -6.16
CA LEU A 179 20.45 19.73 -6.53
C LEU A 179 20.72 19.72 -8.04
N LYS A 180 20.06 18.85 -8.81
CA LYS A 180 20.15 18.85 -10.28
C LYS A 180 19.71 20.17 -10.91
N VAL A 181 18.68 20.81 -10.35
CA VAL A 181 18.14 22.10 -10.84
C VAL A 181 19.12 23.27 -10.60
N ILE A 182 20.00 23.15 -9.60
CA ILE A 182 20.99 24.19 -9.27
C ILE A 182 22.19 24.15 -10.23
N LYS A 183 22.57 22.96 -10.70
CA LYS A 183 23.72 22.79 -11.62
C LYS A 183 23.41 23.19 -13.07
N GLU A 184 22.14 23.20 -13.48
CA GLU A 184 21.74 23.55 -14.85
C GLU A 184 21.41 25.04 -15.05
N ASN A 185 21.29 25.82 -13.96
CA ASN A 185 21.01 27.26 -13.97
C ASN A 185 22.20 28.11 -13.45
N GLY A 186 23.38 27.51 -13.33
CA GLY A 186 24.62 28.15 -12.86
C GLY A 186 25.67 28.28 -13.94
#